data_AF-A0A525CUI9-F1
#
_entry.id   AF-A0A525CUI9-F1
#
_cell.length_a   1.000
_cell.length_b   1.000
_cell.length_c   1.000
_cell.angle_alpha   90.00
_cell.angle_beta   90.00
_cell.angle_gamma   90.00
#
_symmetry.space_group_name_H-M   'P 1'
#
loop_
_entity.id
_entity.type
_entity.pdbx_description
1 polymer ?
#
loop_
_entity_poly.entity_id
_entity_poly.type
_entity_poly.pdbx_seq_one_letter_code
_entity_poly.pdbx_strand_id
1 'polypeptide(L)'
;MKGLMNKSSMAAFATLLLSVMLSLVFVLQPAAARCKKERRAYAMARIEYTHKNGKKSFVIFSLYDAKGDAKSKHISCKAASRKTNHGLLESACNEAVAKVKKHFKSNSSDPLYPHTRACKKAIKNTNLSNIKHLTMTDLGVICPREGVADNYSSTGAFLVRFDKSDFKCEMGQAKLLKPKKKPSASKPKKKTKPRSSARIVSYSNPRVNGYALDYCREWGKNCGKPAADAFCKSKGHKSATDFKLKKNSPPTWVINDRKACRSSGCDRISKVYCLKK
;
A
#
# COMPACT_ATOMS: atom_id res chain seq x y z
N MET A 1 -64.04 -28.86 43.87
CA MET A 1 -63.88 -29.35 42.48
C MET A 1 -62.45 -29.87 42.30
N LYS A 2 -62.22 -31.18 42.48
CA LYS A 2 -60.93 -31.84 42.25
C LYS A 2 -61.03 -32.55 40.90
N GLY A 3 -60.62 -31.88 39.83
CA GLY A 3 -60.64 -32.44 38.47
C GLY A 3 -59.50 -33.45 38.29
N LEU A 4 -59.86 -34.73 38.16
CA LEU A 4 -58.97 -35.81 37.75
C LEU A 4 -58.57 -35.59 36.29
N MET A 5 -57.39 -35.02 36.06
CA MET A 5 -56.78 -35.04 34.73
C MET A 5 -56.36 -36.48 34.40
N ASN A 6 -56.98 -37.05 33.37
CA ASN A 6 -56.65 -38.38 32.88
C ASN A 6 -55.20 -38.47 32.40
N LYS A 7 -54.51 -39.57 32.74
CA LYS A 7 -53.09 -39.80 32.40
C LYS A 7 -52.79 -39.66 30.90
N SER A 8 -53.79 -39.89 30.04
CA SER A 8 -53.68 -39.71 28.59
C SER A 8 -53.50 -38.23 28.18
N SER A 9 -54.16 -37.29 28.88
CA SER A 9 -54.02 -35.86 28.63
C SER A 9 -52.66 -35.30 29.07
N MET A 10 -52.06 -35.89 30.11
CA MET A 10 -50.70 -35.51 30.56
C MET A 10 -49.65 -35.86 29.51
N ALA A 11 -49.77 -37.03 28.86
CA ALA A 11 -48.84 -37.45 27.81
C ALA A 11 -48.90 -36.50 26.60
N ALA A 12 -50.11 -36.17 26.13
CA ALA A 12 -50.29 -35.24 25.01
C ALA A 12 -49.73 -33.83 25.29
N PHE A 13 -49.91 -33.33 26.51
CA PHE A 13 -49.33 -32.04 26.92
C PHE A 13 -47.80 -32.06 26.97
N ALA A 14 -47.21 -33.16 27.43
CA ALA A 14 -45.75 -33.30 27.48
C ALA A 14 -45.13 -33.32 26.07
N THR A 15 -45.75 -34.01 25.10
CA THR A 15 -45.27 -34.04 23.72
C THR A 15 -45.40 -32.67 23.04
N LEU A 16 -46.49 -31.94 23.32
CA LEU A 16 -46.71 -30.61 22.77
C LEU A 16 -45.70 -29.59 23.34
N LEU A 17 -45.43 -29.64 24.64
CA LEU A 17 -44.41 -28.82 25.29
C LEU A 17 -43.00 -29.13 24.76
N LEU A 18 -42.67 -30.41 24.58
CA LEU A 18 -41.36 -30.80 24.04
C LEU A 18 -41.20 -30.35 22.57
N SER A 19 -42.25 -30.45 21.76
CA SER A 19 -42.31 -29.95 20.38
C SER A 19 -42.11 -28.44 20.29
N VAL A 20 -42.80 -27.67 21.16
CA VAL A 20 -42.67 -26.21 21.22
C VAL A 20 -41.27 -25.81 21.69
N MET A 21 -40.71 -26.50 22.68
CA MET A 21 -39.35 -26.24 23.17
C MET A 21 -38.28 -26.58 22.12
N LEU A 22 -38.42 -27.69 21.37
CA LEU A 22 -37.50 -28.03 20.28
C LEU A 22 -37.57 -27.00 19.14
N SER A 23 -38.77 -26.50 18.83
CA SER A 23 -38.99 -25.47 17.83
C SER A 23 -38.39 -24.12 18.25
N LEU A 24 -38.49 -23.76 19.54
CA LEU A 24 -37.85 -22.56 20.09
C LEU A 24 -36.31 -22.65 20.06
N VAL A 25 -35.72 -23.84 20.25
CA VAL A 25 -34.26 -24.04 20.14
C VAL A 25 -33.76 -23.86 18.71
N PHE A 26 -34.54 -24.26 17.69
CA PHE A 26 -34.18 -24.03 16.29
C PHE A 26 -34.38 -22.58 15.82
N VAL A 27 -35.39 -21.87 16.34
CA VAL A 27 -35.60 -20.43 16.04
C VAL A 27 -34.58 -19.54 16.79
N LEU A 28 -34.04 -20.02 17.92
CA LEU A 28 -32.97 -19.38 18.68
C LEU A 28 -31.57 -19.89 18.30
N GLN A 29 -31.35 -20.32 17.05
CA GLN A 29 -29.98 -20.33 16.54
C GLN A 29 -29.40 -18.91 16.66
N PRO A 30 -28.22 -18.76 17.26
CA PRO A 30 -27.77 -17.47 17.75
C PRO A 30 -27.57 -16.52 16.57
N ALA A 31 -28.24 -15.36 16.63
CA ALA A 31 -27.86 -14.15 15.90
C ALA A 31 -26.42 -13.67 16.23
N ALA A 32 -25.65 -14.47 16.99
CA ALA A 32 -24.20 -14.48 17.02
C ALA A 32 -23.59 -15.34 15.89
N ALA A 33 -24.23 -15.40 14.71
CA ALA A 33 -23.50 -15.51 13.45
C ALA A 33 -22.50 -14.35 13.43
N ARG A 34 -21.31 -14.61 13.97
CA ARG A 34 -20.17 -13.70 14.00
C ARG A 34 -20.12 -13.04 12.63
N CYS A 35 -20.20 -11.71 12.55
CA CYS A 35 -19.99 -11.01 11.28
C CYS A 35 -18.54 -11.24 10.86
N LYS A 36 -18.29 -12.40 10.27
CA LYS A 36 -17.02 -12.72 9.64
C LYS A 36 -17.07 -12.04 8.28
N LYS A 37 -16.83 -10.73 8.29
CA LYS A 37 -16.50 -10.03 7.05
C LYS A 37 -15.09 -10.48 6.67
N GLU A 38 -15.01 -11.54 5.87
CA GLU A 38 -13.75 -11.97 5.26
C GLU A 38 -13.36 -10.92 4.21
N ARG A 39 -12.12 -10.42 4.28
CA ARG A 39 -11.54 -9.64 3.17
C ARG A 39 -10.29 -10.35 2.68
N ARG A 40 -10.14 -10.39 1.37
CA ARG A 40 -8.93 -10.89 0.72
C ARG A 40 -8.02 -9.73 0.42
N ALA A 41 -6.73 -9.91 0.67
CA ALA A 41 -5.72 -9.01 0.16
C ALA A 41 -4.81 -9.77 -0.80
N TYR A 42 -4.52 -9.12 -1.92
CA TYR A 42 -3.73 -9.69 -3.00
C TYR A 42 -2.38 -9.01 -3.05
N ALA A 43 -1.31 -9.80 -2.91
CA ALA A 43 0.02 -9.34 -3.29
C ALA A 43 0.13 -9.40 -4.81
N MET A 44 0.23 -8.24 -5.47
CA MET A 44 0.35 -8.14 -6.91
C MET A 44 1.72 -7.61 -7.30
N ALA A 45 2.37 -8.27 -8.26
CA ALA A 45 3.60 -7.78 -8.87
C ALA A 45 3.32 -7.26 -10.27
N ARG A 46 3.72 -6.01 -10.53
CA ARG A 46 3.83 -5.48 -11.88
C ARG A 46 5.21 -5.80 -12.42
N ILE A 47 5.24 -6.50 -13.54
CA ILE A 47 6.46 -6.87 -14.24
C ILE A 47 6.48 -6.15 -15.57
N GLU A 48 7.48 -5.30 -15.76
CA GLU A 48 7.80 -4.72 -17.06
C GLU A 48 8.86 -5.59 -17.74
N TYR A 49 8.70 -5.80 -19.05
CA TYR A 49 9.66 -6.54 -19.84
C TYR A 49 9.91 -5.87 -21.20
N THR A 50 11.13 -6.05 -21.70
CA THR A 50 11.55 -5.53 -23.01
C THR A 50 11.75 -6.71 -23.96
N HIS A 51 11.07 -6.67 -25.10
CA HIS A 51 11.20 -7.64 -26.18
C HIS A 51 12.54 -7.48 -26.92
N LYS A 52 12.96 -8.51 -27.68
CA LYS A 52 14.18 -8.45 -28.51
C LYS A 52 14.18 -7.28 -29.50
N ASN A 53 13.01 -6.91 -30.05
CA ASN A 53 12.82 -5.76 -30.95
C ASN A 53 12.79 -4.40 -30.22
N GLY A 54 13.04 -4.35 -28.91
CA GLY A 54 13.03 -3.13 -28.11
C GLY A 54 11.64 -2.68 -27.62
N LYS A 55 10.54 -3.32 -28.07
CA LYS A 55 9.19 -3.02 -27.57
C LYS A 55 9.14 -3.30 -26.06
N LYS A 56 8.50 -2.41 -25.30
CA LYS A 56 8.20 -2.62 -23.89
C LYS A 56 6.78 -3.13 -23.70
N SER A 57 6.58 -4.00 -22.74
CA SER A 57 5.27 -4.50 -22.34
C SER A 57 5.28 -4.74 -20.84
N PHE A 58 4.10 -4.90 -20.26
CA PHE A 58 3.99 -5.24 -18.84
C PHE A 58 2.88 -6.24 -18.62
N VAL A 59 2.99 -6.96 -17.51
CA VAL A 59 2.00 -7.93 -17.05
C VAL A 59 1.89 -7.81 -15.54
N ILE A 60 0.69 -8.03 -15.01
CA ILE A 60 0.43 -8.00 -13.57
C ILE A 60 0.04 -9.40 -13.12
N PHE A 61 0.71 -9.91 -12.10
CA PHE A 61 0.42 -11.22 -11.53
C PHE A 61 0.07 -11.12 -10.05
N SER A 62 -0.96 -11.85 -9.63
CA SER A 62 -1.19 -12.16 -8.22
C SER A 62 -0.14 -13.18 -7.75
N LEU A 63 0.72 -12.79 -6.81
CA LEU A 63 1.75 -13.64 -6.22
C LEU A 63 1.23 -14.44 -5.03
N TYR A 64 0.33 -13.85 -4.25
CA TYR A 64 -0.21 -14.44 -3.03
C TYR A 64 -1.59 -13.85 -2.73
N ASP A 65 -2.52 -14.71 -2.33
CA ASP A 65 -3.82 -14.33 -1.79
C ASP A 65 -3.80 -14.66 -0.30
N ALA A 66 -4.11 -13.68 0.54
CA ALA A 66 -4.23 -13.84 1.98
C ALA A 66 -5.62 -13.42 2.43
N LYS A 67 -6.31 -14.31 3.14
CA LYS A 67 -7.53 -13.94 3.88
C LYS A 67 -7.14 -13.21 5.18
N GLY A 68 -7.63 -11.99 5.33
CA GLY A 68 -7.63 -11.25 6.60
C GLY A 68 -9.01 -11.36 7.24
N ASP A 69 -9.04 -11.67 8.53
CA ASP A 69 -10.25 -11.62 9.32
C ASP A 69 -10.16 -10.39 10.22
N ALA A 70 -11.19 -9.54 10.28
CA ALA A 70 -11.21 -8.49 11.29
C ALA A 70 -11.36 -9.14 12.67
N LYS A 71 -10.26 -9.36 13.39
CA LYS A 71 -10.28 -9.84 14.79
C LYS A 71 -10.68 -8.71 15.73
N SER A 72 -11.90 -8.22 15.58
CA SER A 72 -12.50 -7.40 16.61
C SER A 72 -13.11 -8.34 17.65
N LYS A 73 -12.39 -8.56 18.77
CA LYS A 73 -12.95 -9.25 19.95
C LYS A 73 -14.07 -8.44 20.64
N HIS A 74 -14.32 -7.19 20.25
CA HIS A 74 -15.15 -6.26 21.03
C HIS A 74 -16.27 -5.49 20.29
N ILE A 75 -16.42 -5.64 18.97
CA ILE A 75 -17.46 -4.92 18.21
C ILE A 75 -18.61 -5.89 17.91
N SER A 76 -19.72 -5.74 18.65
CA SER A 76 -20.98 -6.38 18.27
C SER A 76 -21.42 -5.82 16.91
N CYS A 77 -21.90 -6.69 16.01
CA CYS A 77 -22.28 -6.31 14.65
C CYS A 77 -23.28 -5.15 14.56
N LYS A 78 -24.10 -4.97 15.61
CA LYS A 78 -25.06 -3.87 15.73
C LYS A 78 -24.38 -2.50 15.84
N ALA A 79 -23.20 -2.40 16.46
CA ALA A 79 -22.46 -1.15 16.60
C ALA A 79 -21.69 -0.75 15.31
N ALA A 80 -21.27 -1.72 14.50
CA ALA A 80 -20.57 -1.50 13.24
C ALA A 80 -21.48 -0.88 12.15
N SER A 81 -22.80 -1.04 12.29
CA SER A 81 -23.80 -0.62 11.30
C SER A 81 -23.98 0.90 11.18
N ARG A 82 -23.46 1.73 12.11
CA ARG A 82 -23.81 3.17 12.09
C ARG A 82 -22.67 4.17 11.94
N LYS A 83 -21.38 3.80 11.96
CA LYS A 83 -20.30 4.79 11.65
C LYS A 83 -18.89 4.27 11.36
N THR A 84 -18.58 2.96 11.38
CA THR A 84 -17.17 2.49 11.32
C THR A 84 -16.90 1.30 10.40
N ASN A 85 -17.72 1.06 9.36
CA ASN A 85 -17.40 0.07 8.31
C ASN A 85 -15.98 0.27 7.75
N HIS A 86 -15.48 1.50 7.68
CA HIS A 86 -14.12 1.79 7.24
C HIS A 86 -13.03 1.19 8.15
N GLY A 87 -13.18 1.30 9.47
CA GLY A 87 -12.16 0.84 10.44
C GLY A 87 -12.03 -0.70 10.50
N LEU A 88 -13.16 -1.42 10.40
CA LEU A 88 -13.14 -2.89 10.34
C LEU A 88 -12.49 -3.40 9.05
N LEU A 89 -12.79 -2.75 7.91
CA LEU A 89 -12.19 -3.09 6.62
C LEU A 89 -10.69 -2.81 6.59
N GLU A 90 -10.27 -1.69 7.17
CA GLU A 90 -8.86 -1.33 7.31
C GLU A 90 -8.11 -2.33 8.21
N SER A 91 -8.70 -2.75 9.31
CA SER A 91 -8.12 -3.78 10.20
C SER A 91 -7.96 -5.14 9.50
N ALA A 92 -8.97 -5.61 8.75
CA ALA A 92 -8.86 -6.87 8.00
C ALA A 92 -7.79 -6.77 6.89
N CYS A 93 -7.70 -5.63 6.22
CA CYS A 93 -6.67 -5.37 5.21
C CYS A 93 -5.26 -5.36 5.84
N ASN A 94 -5.09 -4.70 7.00
CA ASN A 94 -3.82 -4.67 7.72
C ASN A 94 -3.36 -6.07 8.17
N GLU A 95 -4.27 -6.91 8.66
CA GLU A 95 -3.95 -8.31 8.98
C GLU A 95 -3.51 -9.09 7.72
N ALA A 96 -4.24 -8.94 6.62
CA ALA A 96 -3.90 -9.61 5.37
C ALA A 96 -2.54 -9.15 4.82
N VAL A 97 -2.22 -7.84 4.90
CA VAL A 97 -0.89 -7.29 4.58
C VAL A 97 0.19 -7.89 5.48
N ALA A 98 -0.08 -8.04 6.78
CA ALA A 98 0.86 -8.66 7.72
C ALA A 98 1.12 -10.13 7.37
N LYS A 99 0.10 -10.88 6.96
CA LYS A 99 0.24 -12.27 6.46
C LYS A 99 1.07 -12.34 5.18
N VAL A 100 0.83 -11.44 4.22
CA VAL A 100 1.65 -11.31 3.01
C VAL A 100 3.12 -11.06 3.37
N LYS A 101 3.39 -10.07 4.24
CA LYS A 101 4.75 -9.75 4.70
C LYS A 101 5.40 -10.94 5.40
N LYS A 102 4.66 -11.64 6.26
CA LYS A 102 5.15 -12.84 6.94
C LYS A 102 5.48 -13.95 5.94
N HIS A 103 4.62 -14.23 4.97
CA HIS A 103 4.84 -15.22 3.91
C HIS A 103 6.14 -14.96 3.14
N PHE A 104 6.44 -13.70 2.82
CA PHE A 104 7.68 -13.34 2.13
C PHE A 104 8.92 -13.29 3.04
N LYS A 105 8.76 -13.07 4.36
CA LYS A 105 9.88 -13.10 5.32
C LYS A 105 10.22 -14.50 5.85
N SER A 106 9.22 -15.35 6.09
CA SER A 106 9.41 -16.64 6.75
C SER A 106 9.86 -17.75 5.80
N ASN A 107 9.53 -17.64 4.51
CA ASN A 107 9.73 -18.72 3.56
C ASN A 107 11.03 -18.61 2.77
N SER A 108 11.90 -17.64 3.06
CA SER A 108 13.19 -17.58 2.40
C SER A 108 14.21 -16.71 3.12
N SER A 109 15.39 -17.29 3.35
CA SER A 109 16.62 -16.53 3.55
C SER A 109 17.09 -15.84 2.27
N ASP A 110 16.51 -16.17 1.11
CA ASP A 110 16.81 -15.56 -0.18
C ASP A 110 15.98 -14.28 -0.40
N PRO A 111 16.61 -13.09 -0.45
CA PRO A 111 15.91 -11.83 -0.74
C PRO A 111 15.28 -11.79 -2.14
N LEU A 112 15.60 -12.75 -3.02
CA LEU A 112 15.06 -12.87 -4.37
C LEU A 112 13.87 -13.84 -4.48
N TYR A 113 13.43 -14.48 -3.39
CA TYR A 113 12.26 -15.36 -3.41
C TYR A 113 11.00 -14.78 -4.10
N PRO A 114 10.55 -13.54 -3.80
CA PRO A 114 9.41 -12.94 -4.51
C PRO A 114 9.67 -12.78 -6.01
N HIS A 115 10.90 -12.40 -6.38
CA HIS A 115 11.32 -12.22 -7.78
C HIS A 115 11.36 -13.57 -8.53
N THR A 116 11.88 -14.62 -7.90
CA THR A 116 11.93 -15.98 -8.44
C THR A 116 10.52 -16.52 -8.68
N ARG A 117 9.59 -16.32 -7.73
CA ARG A 117 8.19 -16.73 -7.91
C ARG A 117 7.52 -15.97 -9.06
N ALA A 118 7.80 -14.67 -9.16
CA ALA A 118 7.34 -13.83 -10.26
C ALA A 118 7.88 -14.32 -11.62
N CYS A 119 9.18 -14.66 -11.71
CA CYS A 119 9.80 -15.26 -12.90
C CYS A 119 9.11 -16.58 -13.30
N LYS A 120 8.91 -17.51 -12.37
CA LYS A 120 8.24 -18.80 -12.65
C LYS A 120 6.84 -18.61 -13.23
N LYS A 121 6.07 -17.68 -12.66
CA LYS A 121 4.70 -17.40 -13.13
C LYS A 121 4.70 -16.69 -14.49
N ALA A 122 5.64 -15.79 -14.74
CA ALA A 122 5.83 -15.17 -16.05
C ALA A 122 6.20 -16.20 -17.12
N ILE A 123 7.13 -17.13 -16.83
CA ILE A 123 7.50 -18.24 -17.73
C ILE A 123 6.28 -19.06 -18.12
N LYS A 124 5.46 -19.44 -17.13
CA LYS A 124 4.30 -20.30 -17.38
C LYS A 124 3.25 -19.62 -18.28
N ASN A 125 3.09 -18.30 -18.15
CA ASN A 125 2.01 -17.55 -18.81
C ASN A 125 2.45 -16.82 -20.08
N THR A 126 3.74 -16.77 -20.41
CA THR A 126 4.24 -16.03 -21.57
C THR A 126 5.33 -16.82 -22.29
N ASN A 127 5.36 -16.77 -23.62
CA ASN A 127 6.45 -17.34 -24.40
C ASN A 127 7.71 -16.45 -24.28
N LEU A 128 8.48 -16.68 -23.22
CA LEU A 128 9.62 -15.84 -22.82
C LEU A 128 10.83 -15.86 -23.74
N SER A 129 10.82 -16.67 -24.80
CA SER A 129 11.90 -16.76 -25.79
C SER A 129 12.25 -15.41 -26.42
N ASN A 130 11.35 -14.43 -26.35
CA ASN A 130 11.50 -13.08 -26.90
C ASN A 130 11.81 -11.98 -25.87
N ILE A 131 12.01 -12.31 -24.60
CA ILE A 131 12.21 -11.31 -23.53
C ILE A 131 13.68 -11.13 -23.18
N LYS A 132 14.14 -9.88 -23.28
CA LYS A 132 15.54 -9.48 -23.06
C LYS A 132 15.82 -9.06 -21.61
N HIS A 133 14.89 -8.33 -21.00
CA HIS A 133 14.99 -7.82 -19.64
C HIS A 133 13.64 -7.90 -18.94
N LEU A 134 13.68 -8.12 -17.63
CA LEU A 134 12.50 -8.20 -16.78
C LEU A 134 12.74 -7.39 -15.50
N THR A 135 11.86 -6.45 -15.20
CA THR A 135 11.97 -5.58 -14.02
C THR A 135 10.65 -5.61 -13.26
N MET A 136 10.69 -5.92 -11.97
CA MET A 136 9.55 -5.76 -11.09
C MET A 136 9.51 -4.30 -10.64
N THR A 137 8.48 -3.57 -11.05
CA THR A 137 8.39 -2.13 -10.74
C THR A 137 7.66 -1.87 -9.43
N ASP A 138 6.67 -2.71 -9.13
CA ASP A 138 5.76 -2.52 -8.01
C ASP A 138 5.37 -3.86 -7.41
N LEU A 139 5.42 -3.96 -6.07
CA LEU A 139 4.73 -4.99 -5.32
C LEU A 139 3.71 -4.30 -4.41
N GLY A 140 2.45 -4.39 -4.79
CA GLY A 140 1.35 -3.79 -4.04
C GLY A 140 0.58 -4.86 -3.27
N VAL A 141 -0.05 -4.47 -2.16
CA VAL A 141 -1.14 -5.25 -1.59
C VAL A 141 -2.45 -4.52 -1.87
N ILE A 142 -3.36 -5.18 -2.59
CA ILE A 142 -4.67 -4.63 -2.94
C ILE A 142 -5.74 -5.30 -2.08
N CYS A 143 -6.56 -4.49 -1.42
CA CYS A 143 -7.77 -4.91 -0.73
C CYS A 143 -8.97 -4.34 -1.49
N PRO A 144 -9.64 -5.11 -2.37
CA PRO A 144 -10.74 -4.58 -3.18
C PRO A 144 -11.91 -4.16 -2.31
N ARG A 145 -12.59 -3.09 -2.73
CA ARG A 145 -13.87 -2.65 -2.15
C ARG A 145 -14.99 -3.53 -2.73
N GLU A 146 -15.99 -3.87 -1.91
CA GLU A 146 -17.15 -4.63 -2.42
C GLU A 146 -17.86 -3.79 -3.49
N GLY A 147 -18.23 -4.42 -4.61
CA GLY A 147 -18.98 -3.77 -5.69
C GLY A 147 -18.15 -2.93 -6.67
N VAL A 148 -16.80 -2.91 -6.57
CA VAL A 148 -15.95 -2.25 -7.56
C VAL A 148 -15.21 -3.32 -8.36
N ALA A 149 -15.78 -3.70 -9.51
CA ALA A 149 -15.10 -4.53 -10.49
C ALA A 149 -13.98 -3.69 -11.16
N ASP A 150 -12.74 -4.13 -10.92
CA ASP A 150 -11.62 -4.07 -11.86
C ASP A 150 -10.95 -2.76 -12.26
N ASN A 151 -11.37 -1.60 -11.74
CA ASN A 151 -10.57 -0.39 -11.93
C ASN A 151 -9.62 -0.17 -10.75
N TYR A 152 -8.31 -0.11 -11.03
CA TYR A 152 -7.17 0.16 -10.13
C TYR A 152 -7.27 1.47 -9.30
N SER A 153 -8.45 2.08 -9.20
CA SER A 153 -8.79 3.17 -8.29
C SER A 153 -8.92 2.63 -6.87
N SER A 154 -7.77 2.35 -6.26
CA SER A 154 -7.66 1.88 -4.89
C SER A 154 -7.63 3.06 -3.93
N THR A 155 -8.77 3.40 -3.32
CA THR A 155 -8.75 4.05 -2.00
C THR A 155 -8.22 3.03 -0.98
N GLY A 156 -6.90 3.04 -0.75
CA GLY A 156 -6.25 2.22 0.28
C GLY A 156 -5.15 1.25 -0.17
N ALA A 157 -4.64 1.33 -1.41
CA ALA A 157 -3.49 0.49 -1.78
C ALA A 157 -2.23 0.92 -1.02
N PHE A 158 -1.74 0.06 -0.14
CA PHE A 158 -0.41 0.20 0.42
C PHE A 158 0.60 -0.34 -0.60
N LEU A 159 1.28 0.57 -1.28
CA LEU A 159 2.48 0.25 -2.06
C LEU A 159 3.61 -0.07 -1.08
N VAL A 160 3.91 -1.36 -0.91
CA VAL A 160 5.20 -1.76 -0.33
C VAL A 160 6.22 -1.62 -1.44
N ARG A 161 6.87 -0.44 -1.54
CA ARG A 161 7.97 -0.27 -2.48
C ARG A 161 9.13 -1.14 -2.00
N PHE A 162 9.49 -2.13 -2.82
CA PHE A 162 10.79 -2.77 -2.74
C PHE A 162 11.77 -1.90 -3.52
N ASP A 163 13.02 -1.83 -3.07
CA ASP A 163 14.04 -1.11 -3.83
C ASP A 163 14.08 -1.63 -5.26
N LYS A 164 14.00 -0.71 -6.23
CA LYS A 164 14.11 -1.05 -7.65
C LYS A 164 15.43 -1.79 -7.84
N SER A 165 15.32 -3.09 -7.99
CA SER A 165 16.44 -3.98 -8.19
C SER A 165 16.30 -4.51 -9.60
N ASP A 166 17.29 -4.24 -10.43
CA ASP A 166 17.36 -4.87 -11.75
C ASP A 166 17.70 -6.35 -11.53
N PHE A 167 16.86 -7.26 -12.02
CA PHE A 167 17.13 -8.70 -12.01
C PHE A 167 16.91 -9.29 -13.40
N LYS A 168 17.46 -10.46 -13.64
CA LYS A 168 17.25 -11.25 -14.86
C LYS A 168 16.61 -12.56 -14.47
N CYS A 169 15.53 -12.94 -15.14
CA CYS A 169 15.00 -14.29 -15.02
C CYS A 169 15.82 -15.22 -15.91
N GLU A 170 16.48 -16.21 -15.31
CA GLU A 170 17.17 -17.29 -16.01
C GLU A 170 16.58 -18.62 -15.55
N MET A 171 15.95 -19.37 -16.47
CA MET A 171 15.33 -20.69 -16.18
C MET A 171 14.39 -20.70 -14.95
N GLY A 172 13.69 -19.59 -14.70
CA GLY A 172 12.75 -19.48 -13.59
C GLY A 172 13.35 -19.09 -12.26
N GLN A 173 14.61 -18.72 -12.24
CA GLN A 173 15.26 -18.11 -11.10
C GLN A 173 15.53 -16.63 -11.37
N ALA A 174 15.22 -15.77 -10.40
CA ALA A 174 15.66 -14.39 -10.46
C ALA A 174 17.13 -14.32 -10.04
N LYS A 175 17.98 -13.77 -10.91
CA LYS A 175 19.35 -13.41 -10.57
C LYS A 175 19.45 -11.91 -10.52
N LEU A 176 19.99 -11.36 -9.44
CA LEU A 176 20.34 -9.93 -9.40
C LEU A 176 21.23 -9.63 -10.60
N LEU A 177 20.83 -8.65 -11.40
CA LEU A 177 21.79 -8.06 -12.31
C LEU A 177 22.80 -7.41 -11.39
N LYS A 178 24.05 -7.94 -11.41
CA LYS A 178 25.17 -7.29 -10.72
C LYS A 178 25.02 -5.81 -11.00
N PRO A 179 24.90 -4.94 -9.98
CA PRO A 179 24.72 -3.52 -10.22
C PRO A 179 25.79 -3.18 -11.22
N LYS A 180 25.41 -2.74 -12.44
CA LYS A 180 26.38 -2.34 -13.46
C LYS A 180 27.36 -1.50 -12.70
N LYS A 181 28.61 -1.96 -12.51
CA LYS A 181 29.62 -1.23 -11.73
C LYS A 181 29.47 0.18 -12.23
N LYS A 182 28.88 1.05 -11.40
CA LYS A 182 28.53 2.41 -11.81
C LYS A 182 29.85 2.92 -12.35
N PRO A 183 29.97 3.16 -13.69
CA PRO A 183 31.22 3.00 -14.42
C PRO A 183 32.32 3.51 -13.53
N SER A 184 33.12 2.56 -13.00
CA SER A 184 34.17 2.83 -12.02
C SER A 184 34.82 4.10 -12.51
N ALA A 185 34.70 5.18 -11.73
CA ALA A 185 35.11 6.51 -12.12
C ALA A 185 36.35 6.35 -12.99
N SER A 186 36.14 6.57 -14.30
CA SER A 186 37.19 6.37 -15.29
C SER A 186 38.44 7.02 -14.74
N LYS A 187 39.57 6.29 -14.75
CA LYS A 187 40.92 6.85 -14.56
C LYS A 187 40.90 8.31 -14.98
N PRO A 188 41.38 9.26 -14.14
CA PRO A 188 41.22 10.69 -14.37
C PRO A 188 41.59 11.00 -15.82
N LYS A 189 40.57 11.24 -16.64
CA LYS A 189 40.77 11.75 -17.98
C LYS A 189 41.48 13.07 -17.78
N LYS A 190 42.71 13.13 -18.32
CA LYS A 190 43.53 14.30 -18.56
C LYS A 190 42.71 15.58 -18.45
N LYS A 191 43.00 16.36 -17.39
CA LYS A 191 42.43 17.66 -17.00
C LYS A 191 41.76 18.39 -18.18
N THR A 192 40.48 18.14 -18.42
CA THR A 192 39.61 19.15 -19.02
C THR A 192 39.04 19.95 -17.85
N LYS A 193 39.19 21.28 -17.94
CA LYS A 193 38.93 22.29 -16.90
C LYS A 193 37.76 21.92 -15.96
N PRO A 194 37.91 22.12 -14.63
CA PRO A 194 36.81 21.90 -13.68
C PRO A 194 35.63 22.78 -14.08
N ARG A 195 34.55 22.14 -14.55
CA ARG A 195 33.27 22.79 -14.77
C ARG A 195 32.78 23.21 -13.38
N SER A 196 32.61 24.52 -13.20
CA SER A 196 32.38 25.21 -11.92
C SER A 196 31.59 24.38 -10.92
N SER A 197 32.10 24.30 -9.69
CA SER A 197 31.35 23.83 -8.51
C SER A 197 29.94 24.40 -8.52
N ALA A 198 28.96 23.55 -8.80
CA ALA A 198 27.55 23.93 -8.78
C ALA A 198 27.25 24.56 -7.42
N ARG A 199 26.92 25.85 -7.41
CA ARG A 199 26.81 26.63 -6.17
C ARG A 199 25.46 26.33 -5.52
N ILE A 200 25.45 25.37 -4.59
CA ILE A 200 24.26 24.99 -3.82
C ILE A 200 24.05 25.98 -2.67
N VAL A 201 22.82 26.47 -2.51
CA VAL A 201 22.40 27.32 -1.38
C VAL A 201 21.43 26.54 -0.51
N SER A 202 21.61 26.58 0.81
CA SER A 202 20.70 25.93 1.74
C SER A 202 19.82 26.95 2.46
N TYR A 203 18.53 26.63 2.60
CA TYR A 203 17.58 27.39 3.40
C TYR A 203 17.10 26.54 4.57
N SER A 204 17.32 27.02 5.79
CA SER A 204 16.80 26.42 7.02
C SER A 204 15.42 27.04 7.33
N ASN A 205 14.45 26.19 7.70
CA ASN A 205 13.05 26.57 7.95
C ASN A 205 12.49 27.52 6.87
N PRO A 206 12.48 27.10 5.58
CA PRO A 206 12.00 27.95 4.50
C PRO A 206 10.58 28.46 4.77
N ARG A 207 10.37 29.76 4.60
CA ARG A 207 9.08 30.42 4.81
C ARG A 207 8.53 31.06 3.54
N VAL A 208 7.21 31.02 3.40
CA VAL A 208 6.44 31.70 2.36
C VAL A 208 5.29 32.43 3.05
N ASN A 209 5.14 33.73 2.76
CA ASN A 209 4.12 34.58 3.37
C ASN A 209 4.08 34.50 4.91
N GLY A 210 5.26 34.50 5.57
CA GLY A 210 5.39 34.43 7.03
C GLY A 210 5.28 33.03 7.66
N TYR A 211 4.69 32.07 6.95
CA TYR A 211 4.47 30.69 7.40
C TYR A 211 5.55 29.73 6.91
N ALA A 212 5.71 28.57 7.54
CA ALA A 212 6.61 27.53 7.06
C ALA A 212 6.15 26.98 5.70
N LEU A 213 7.07 26.65 4.80
CA LEU A 213 6.75 26.03 3.52
C LEU A 213 6.05 24.68 3.75
N ASP A 214 4.86 24.51 3.18
CA ASP A 214 4.14 23.24 3.21
C ASP A 214 4.87 22.17 2.40
N TYR A 215 4.68 20.91 2.79
CA TYR A 215 5.23 19.77 2.07
C TYR A 215 4.65 19.63 0.66
N CYS A 216 3.41 20.07 0.43
CA CYS A 216 2.72 20.01 -0.84
C CYS A 216 2.75 21.33 -1.60
N ARG A 217 2.89 21.24 -2.94
CA ARG A 217 2.96 22.43 -3.80
C ARG A 217 1.56 23.03 -3.96
N GLU A 218 0.60 22.18 -4.26
CA GLU A 218 -0.85 22.40 -4.21
C GLU A 218 -1.45 21.56 -3.09
N TRP A 219 -2.67 21.86 -2.66
CA TRP A 219 -3.29 21.21 -1.51
C TRP A 219 -3.43 19.69 -1.70
N GLY A 220 -2.69 18.92 -0.90
CA GLY A 220 -2.67 17.46 -0.95
C GLY A 220 -2.10 16.87 -2.25
N LYS A 221 -1.43 17.67 -3.09
CA LYS A 221 -0.90 17.26 -4.40
C LYS A 221 0.54 17.71 -4.60
N ASN A 222 1.27 16.98 -5.44
CA ASN A 222 2.65 17.27 -5.84
C ASN A 222 3.58 17.58 -4.64
N CYS A 223 3.59 16.69 -3.64
CA CYS A 223 4.31 16.91 -2.40
C CYS A 223 5.79 16.50 -2.47
N GLY A 224 6.61 17.06 -1.58
CA GLY A 224 8.05 16.89 -1.52
C GLY A 224 8.78 17.72 -2.56
N LYS A 225 9.42 17.06 -3.53
CA LYS A 225 10.30 17.73 -4.50
C LYS A 225 9.60 18.86 -5.27
N PRO A 226 8.36 18.73 -5.76
CA PRO A 226 7.72 19.81 -6.51
C PRO A 226 7.49 21.07 -5.67
N ALA A 227 7.19 20.93 -4.37
CA ALA A 227 7.07 22.06 -3.44
C ALA A 227 8.43 22.71 -3.17
N ALA A 228 9.46 21.90 -2.94
CA ALA A 228 10.84 22.37 -2.78
C ALA A 228 11.36 23.11 -4.03
N ASP A 229 11.09 22.58 -5.22
CA ASP A 229 11.45 23.21 -6.51
C ASP A 229 10.74 24.55 -6.69
N ALA A 230 9.44 24.62 -6.38
CA ALA A 230 8.68 25.86 -6.43
C ALA A 230 9.26 26.92 -5.49
N PHE A 231 9.63 26.52 -4.27
CA PHE A 231 10.32 27.42 -3.34
C PHE A 231 11.66 27.90 -3.90
N CYS A 232 12.52 27.01 -4.38
CA CYS A 232 13.81 27.40 -4.95
C CYS A 232 13.64 28.38 -6.13
N LYS A 233 12.67 28.13 -7.02
CA LYS A 233 12.34 29.03 -8.13
C LYS A 233 11.85 30.40 -7.64
N SER A 234 11.03 30.44 -6.60
CA SER A 234 10.58 31.70 -5.97
C SER A 234 11.72 32.52 -5.35
N LYS A 235 12.87 31.88 -5.09
CA LYS A 235 14.10 32.53 -4.60
C LYS A 235 15.14 32.79 -5.71
N GLY A 236 14.76 32.60 -6.98
CA GLY A 236 15.63 32.86 -8.13
C GLY A 236 16.56 31.70 -8.51
N HIS A 237 16.48 30.55 -7.85
CA HIS A 237 17.30 29.37 -8.14
C HIS A 237 16.71 28.52 -9.26
N LYS A 238 17.48 27.54 -9.76
CA LYS A 238 17.05 26.63 -10.82
C LYS A 238 16.05 25.57 -10.33
N SER A 239 16.41 24.86 -9.27
CA SER A 239 15.62 23.76 -8.68
C SER A 239 16.16 23.37 -7.30
N ALA A 240 15.40 22.59 -6.55
CA ALA A 240 15.88 21.90 -5.36
C ALA A 240 16.67 20.63 -5.74
N THR A 241 17.81 20.43 -5.08
CA THR A 241 18.63 19.22 -5.18
C THR A 241 18.31 18.23 -4.05
N ASP A 242 17.90 18.71 -2.88
CA ASP A 242 17.47 17.91 -1.73
C ASP A 242 16.57 18.73 -0.78
N PHE A 243 15.82 18.08 0.11
CA PHE A 243 14.99 18.70 1.14
C PHE A 243 14.75 17.76 2.33
N LYS A 244 14.38 18.33 3.48
CA LYS A 244 14.01 17.57 4.70
C LYS A 244 12.56 17.88 5.10
N LEU A 245 11.84 16.84 5.50
CA LEU A 245 10.46 16.88 5.95
C LEU A 245 10.41 16.94 7.48
N LYS A 246 9.48 17.73 8.03
CA LYS A 246 9.06 17.66 9.43
C LYS A 246 7.53 17.51 9.48
N LYS A 247 7.08 16.40 10.07
CA LYS A 247 5.66 16.03 10.10
C LYS A 247 4.86 16.81 11.15
N ASN A 248 3.54 16.91 10.96
CA ASN A 248 2.55 17.43 11.90
C ASN A 248 2.99 18.74 12.57
N SER A 249 3.43 19.69 11.74
CA SER A 249 4.01 20.95 12.18
C SER A 249 3.30 22.13 11.53
N PRO A 250 2.00 22.36 11.79
CA PRO A 250 1.30 23.56 11.38
C PRO A 250 1.82 24.81 12.14
N PRO A 251 1.47 26.03 11.70
CA PRO A 251 0.87 26.34 10.41
C PRO A 251 1.91 26.29 9.27
N THR A 252 1.47 25.89 8.09
CA THR A 252 2.27 25.85 6.85
C THR A 252 1.58 26.62 5.73
N TRP A 253 2.31 26.91 4.65
CA TRP A 253 1.81 27.62 3.48
C TRP A 253 2.00 26.82 2.20
N VAL A 254 0.88 26.52 1.54
CA VAL A 254 0.85 25.82 0.26
C VAL A 254 1.16 26.84 -0.84
N ILE A 255 2.40 26.78 -1.33
CA ILE A 255 3.03 27.85 -2.12
C ILE A 255 2.25 28.22 -3.38
N ASN A 256 1.65 27.25 -4.08
CA ASN A 256 0.95 27.51 -5.32
C ASN A 256 -0.50 27.98 -5.10
N ASP A 257 -1.19 27.40 -4.12
CA ASP A 257 -2.59 27.71 -3.84
C ASP A 257 -2.77 28.97 -2.97
N ARG A 258 -1.67 29.56 -2.48
CA ARG A 258 -1.66 30.78 -1.66
C ARG A 258 -2.57 30.68 -0.43
N LYS A 259 -2.55 29.53 0.24
CA LYS A 259 -3.34 29.28 1.45
C LYS A 259 -2.53 28.66 2.58
N ALA A 260 -2.92 29.00 3.80
CA ALA A 260 -2.35 28.40 5.01
C ALA A 260 -3.04 27.07 5.35
N CYS A 261 -2.25 26.07 5.71
CA CYS A 261 -2.71 24.82 6.31
C CYS A 261 -2.46 24.90 7.82
N ARG A 262 -3.55 24.86 8.61
CA ARG A 262 -3.51 24.98 10.08
C ARG A 262 -3.88 23.69 10.81
N SER A 263 -4.31 22.67 10.08
CA SER A 263 -4.69 21.37 10.63
C SER A 263 -3.49 20.62 11.21
N SER A 264 -3.73 19.72 12.16
CA SER A 264 -2.68 18.94 12.82
C SER A 264 -1.85 18.07 11.86
N GLY A 265 -2.43 17.65 10.73
CA GLY A 265 -1.76 16.84 9.70
C GLY A 265 -0.94 17.62 8.67
N CYS A 266 -0.76 18.94 8.84
CA CYS A 266 0.05 19.73 7.90
C CYS A 266 1.54 19.50 8.16
N ASP A 267 2.24 19.00 7.14
CA ASP A 267 3.67 18.74 7.17
C ASP A 267 4.45 19.90 6.54
N ARG A 268 5.65 20.20 7.06
CA ARG A 268 6.49 21.29 6.53
C ARG A 268 7.81 20.79 5.96
N ILE A 269 8.36 21.53 5.00
CA ILE A 269 9.76 21.40 4.61
C ILE A 269 10.61 22.17 5.64
N SER A 270 11.47 21.46 6.39
CA SER A 270 12.32 22.05 7.43
C SER A 270 13.67 22.52 6.91
N LYS A 271 14.14 21.98 5.77
CA LYS A 271 15.36 22.41 5.10
C LYS A 271 15.24 22.15 3.60
N VAL A 272 15.78 23.04 2.76
CA VAL A 272 15.84 22.85 1.31
C VAL A 272 17.18 23.30 0.76
N TYR A 273 17.71 22.56 -0.22
CA TYR A 273 18.96 22.85 -0.91
C TYR A 273 18.65 23.20 -2.36
N CYS A 274 18.97 24.42 -2.76
CA CYS A 274 18.68 24.97 -4.08
C CYS A 274 19.96 25.10 -4.92
N LEU A 275 19.86 24.71 -6.19
CA LEU A 275 20.90 24.93 -7.19
C LEU A 275 20.81 26.35 -7.75
N LYS A 276 21.84 27.18 -7.56
CA LYS A 276 21.90 28.51 -8.20
C LYS A 276 21.80 28.39 -9.72
N LYS A 277 21.18 29.39 -10.34
CA LYS A 277 21.20 29.56 -11.78
C LYS A 277 22.60 29.92 -12.26
#